data_AF-A0A521ZLG6-F1
#
_entry.id   AF-A0A521ZLG6-F1
#
_cell.length_a   1.000
_cell.length_b   1.000
_cell.length_c   1.000
_cell.angle_alpha   90.00
_cell.angle_beta   90.00
_cell.angle_gamma   90.00
#
_symmetry.space_group_name_H-M   'P 1'
#
loop_
_entity.id
_entity.type
_entity.pdbx_description
1 polymer ?
#
loop_
_entity_poly.entity_id
_entity_poly.type
_entity_poly.pdbx_seq_one_letter_code
_entity_poly.pdbx_strand_id
1 'polypeptide(L)'
;MSIWRRIHATQITLIALLMLGCGLALWMQETRAGADRRSSELMRGGDRLRLNVLQASASLRALLLDPTNKVEEHRREEAEAEALRGIEPMLVAYRDEAGLLIALRNLKEFIGRDTSAFHKSVLQALARDPAEALQLHRARAAELQLRRDELLRDLSGQIDRFA
;
A
#
# COMPACT_ATOMS: atom_id res chain seq x y z
N MET A 1 -36.65 24.50 -53.69
CA MET A 1 -36.52 24.64 -52.22
C MET A 1 -35.62 23.54 -51.59
N SER A 2 -34.42 23.22 -52.12
CA SER A 2 -33.73 21.99 -51.65
C SER A 2 -32.19 22.00 -51.54
N ILE A 3 -31.47 23.05 -51.96
CA ILE A 3 -30.00 23.09 -51.85
C ILE A 3 -29.55 23.77 -50.55
N TRP A 4 -30.11 24.94 -50.25
CA TRP A 4 -29.81 25.69 -49.01
C TRP A 4 -30.15 24.90 -47.74
N ARG A 5 -31.28 24.18 -47.73
CA ARG A 5 -31.72 23.36 -46.58
C ARG A 5 -30.85 22.12 -46.37
N ARG A 6 -30.26 21.57 -47.45
CA ARG A 6 -29.31 20.44 -47.38
C ARG A 6 -27.95 20.88 -46.84
N ILE A 7 -27.44 22.03 -47.27
CA ILE A 7 -26.15 22.56 -46.79
C ILE A 7 -26.20 22.81 -45.28
N HIS A 8 -27.27 23.44 -44.78
CA HIS A 8 -27.46 23.63 -43.34
C HIS A 8 -27.64 22.33 -42.58
N ALA A 9 -28.37 21.34 -43.13
CA ALA A 9 -28.52 20.04 -42.49
C ALA A 9 -27.17 19.32 -42.35
N THR A 10 -26.36 19.29 -43.42
CA THR A 10 -25.03 18.67 -43.37
C THR A 10 -24.08 19.39 -42.42
N GLN A 11 -24.12 20.73 -42.37
CA GLN A 11 -23.33 21.51 -41.40
C GLN A 11 -23.75 21.22 -39.95
N ILE A 12 -25.05 21.16 -39.66
CA ILE A 12 -25.55 20.81 -38.32
C ILE A 12 -25.14 19.39 -37.95
N THR A 13 -25.21 18.44 -38.89
CA THR A 13 -24.76 17.05 -38.64
C THR A 13 -23.26 16.99 -38.37
N LEU A 14 -22.43 17.73 -39.10
CA LEU A 14 -20.99 17.83 -38.86
C LEU A 14 -20.67 18.43 -37.49
N ILE A 15 -21.36 19.52 -37.11
CA ILE A 15 -21.21 20.16 -35.81
C ILE A 15 -21.63 19.20 -34.69
N ALA A 16 -22.75 18.49 -34.85
CA ALA A 16 -23.21 17.49 -33.89
C ALA A 16 -22.21 16.34 -33.74
N LEU A 17 -21.61 15.86 -34.84
CA LEU A 17 -20.60 14.82 -34.83
C LEU A 17 -19.31 15.27 -34.12
N LEU A 18 -18.88 16.53 -34.35
CA LEU A 18 -17.75 17.14 -33.66
C LEU A 18 -18.01 17.29 -32.15
N MET A 19 -19.21 17.75 -31.77
CA MET A 19 -19.62 17.86 -30.37
C MET A 19 -19.64 16.49 -29.68
N LEU A 20 -20.14 15.45 -30.35
CA LEU A 20 -20.15 14.09 -29.85
C LEU A 20 -18.72 13.55 -29.64
N GLY A 21 -17.84 13.77 -30.62
CA GLY A 21 -16.43 13.37 -30.52
C GLY A 21 -15.69 14.09 -29.38
N CYS A 22 -15.94 15.40 -29.22
CA CYS A 22 -15.37 16.19 -28.14
C CYS A 22 -15.88 15.73 -26.76
N GLY A 23 -17.18 15.46 -26.63
CA GLY A 23 -17.77 14.92 -25.40
C GLY A 23 -17.21 13.55 -25.02
N LEU A 24 -17.04 12.65 -25.98
CA LEU A 24 -16.42 11.34 -25.77
C LEU A 24 -14.94 11.47 -25.37
N ALA A 25 -14.19 12.38 -26.00
CA ALA A 25 -12.78 12.61 -25.66
C ALA A 25 -12.62 13.16 -24.23
N LEU A 26 -13.46 14.12 -23.83
CA LEU A 26 -13.47 14.65 -22.47
C LEU A 26 -13.87 13.59 -21.45
N TRP A 27 -14.89 12.77 -21.76
CA TRP A 27 -15.30 11.68 -20.88
C TRP A 27 -14.20 10.60 -20.71
N MET A 28 -13.52 10.25 -21.81
CA MET A 28 -12.37 9.35 -21.79
C MET A 28 -11.22 9.92 -20.95
N GLN A 29 -10.94 11.23 -21.08
CA GLN A 29 -9.89 11.91 -20.34
C GLN A 29 -10.20 11.96 -18.83
N GLU A 30 -11.43 12.31 -18.45
CA GLU A 30 -11.87 12.35 -17.06
C GLU A 30 -11.78 10.95 -16.40
N THR A 31 -12.22 9.92 -17.14
CA THR A 31 -12.20 8.53 -16.67
C THR A 31 -10.77 8.03 -16.49
N ARG A 32 -9.87 8.35 -17.42
CA ARG A 32 -8.44 7.99 -17.33
C ARG A 32 -7.73 8.74 -16.20
N ALA A 33 -7.94 10.04 -16.08
CA ALA A 33 -7.34 10.85 -15.02
C ALA A 33 -7.78 10.36 -13.61
N GLY A 34 -9.03 9.93 -13.46
CA GLY A 34 -9.53 9.33 -12.23
C GLY A 34 -8.91 7.95 -11.92
N ALA A 35 -8.63 7.14 -12.94
CA ALA A 35 -7.92 5.86 -12.77
C ALA A 35 -6.45 6.08 -12.38
N ASP A 36 -5.73 6.94 -13.09
CA ASP A 36 -4.32 7.24 -12.85
C ASP A 36 -4.09 7.79 -11.43
N ARG A 37 -5.00 8.65 -10.97
CA ARG A 37 -4.93 9.22 -9.62
C ARG A 37 -5.09 8.15 -8.54
N ARG A 38 -6.07 7.25 -8.69
CA ARG A 38 -6.31 6.15 -7.74
C ARG A 38 -5.14 5.18 -7.70
N SER A 39 -4.60 4.81 -8.86
CA SER A 39 -3.39 4.00 -8.96
C SER A 39 -2.20 4.67 -8.26
N SER A 40 -1.97 5.95 -8.53
CA SER A 40 -0.88 6.73 -7.91
C SER A 40 -1.04 6.88 -6.39
N GLU A 41 -2.27 6.99 -5.89
CA GLU A 41 -2.56 7.01 -4.45
C GLU A 41 -2.33 5.64 -3.81
N LEU A 42 -2.74 4.56 -4.49
CA LEU A 42 -2.51 3.19 -4.05
C LEU A 42 -1.02 2.84 -3.98
N MET A 43 -0.24 3.17 -5.01
CA MET A 43 1.21 2.96 -5.05
C MET A 43 1.91 3.68 -3.90
N ARG A 44 1.59 4.97 -3.70
CA ARG A 44 2.14 5.76 -2.58
C ARG A 44 1.77 5.19 -1.22
N GLY A 45 0.55 4.66 -1.08
CA GLY A 45 0.13 3.91 0.10
C GLY A 45 0.99 2.67 0.32
N GLY A 46 1.15 1.84 -0.70
CA GLY A 46 1.99 0.64 -0.68
C GLY A 46 3.44 0.91 -0.31
N ASP A 47 4.05 1.95 -0.88
CA ASP A 47 5.43 2.34 -0.59
C ASP A 47 5.61 2.78 0.87
N ARG A 48 4.66 3.57 1.40
CA ARG A 48 4.67 3.97 2.82
C ARG A 48 4.53 2.77 3.75
N LEU A 49 3.66 1.82 3.42
CA LEU A 49 3.52 0.58 4.19
C LEU A 49 4.82 -0.22 4.20
N ARG A 50 5.43 -0.42 3.03
CA ARG A 50 6.71 -1.10 2.90
C ARG A 50 7.79 -0.43 3.75
N LEU A 51 7.89 0.90 3.69
CA LEU A 51 8.84 1.67 4.49
C LEU A 51 8.64 1.44 5.99
N ASN A 52 7.41 1.57 6.49
CA ASN A 52 7.09 1.43 7.90
C ASN A 52 7.42 0.02 8.44
N VAL A 53 7.08 -1.03 7.69
CA VAL A 53 7.37 -2.42 8.10
C VAL A 53 8.88 -2.68 8.17
N LEU A 54 9.63 -2.17 7.18
CA LEU A 54 11.09 -2.28 7.17
C LEU A 54 11.73 -1.46 8.29
N GLN A 55 11.20 -0.27 8.58
CA GLN A 55 11.66 0.60 9.65
C GLN A 55 11.46 -0.04 11.03
N ALA A 56 10.31 -0.66 11.29
CA ALA A 56 10.09 -1.40 12.54
C ALA A 56 11.13 -2.53 12.73
N SER A 57 11.41 -3.29 11.66
CA SER A 57 12.43 -4.35 11.68
C SER A 57 13.86 -3.79 11.87
N ALA A 58 14.15 -2.60 11.33
CA ALA A 58 15.44 -1.95 11.48
C ALA A 58 15.65 -1.42 12.91
N SER A 59 14.63 -0.77 13.48
CA SER A 59 14.67 -0.28 14.85
C SER A 59 14.77 -1.42 15.88
N LEU A 60 14.13 -2.57 15.66
CA LEU A 60 14.37 -3.74 16.52
C LEU A 60 15.84 -4.18 16.51
N ARG A 61 16.47 -4.24 15.33
CA ARG A 61 17.90 -4.58 15.22
C ARG A 61 18.78 -3.54 15.90
N ALA A 62 18.43 -2.26 15.84
CA ALA A 62 19.14 -1.22 16.57
C ALA A 62 18.99 -1.40 18.09
N LEU A 63 17.80 -1.77 18.59
CA LEU A 63 17.57 -2.05 20.00
C LEU A 63 18.35 -3.28 20.50
N LEU A 64 18.55 -4.29 19.66
CA LEU A 64 19.43 -5.43 19.99
C LEU A 64 20.90 -5.02 20.18
N LEU A 65 21.33 -3.89 19.61
CA LEU A 65 22.68 -3.34 19.78
C LEU A 65 22.75 -2.36 20.96
N ASP A 66 21.73 -1.51 21.10
CA ASP A 66 21.59 -0.54 22.18
C ASP A 66 20.17 -0.62 22.80
N PRO A 67 19.98 -1.42 23.85
CA PRO A 67 18.66 -1.65 24.47
C PRO A 67 18.08 -0.43 25.17
N THR A 68 18.92 0.57 25.50
CA THR A 68 18.48 1.76 26.23
C THR A 68 18.06 2.90 25.31
N ASN A 69 18.15 2.69 23.99
CA ASN A 69 17.81 3.68 22.98
C ASN A 69 16.30 3.91 22.86
N LYS A 70 15.80 4.86 23.64
CA LYS A 70 14.38 5.26 23.63
C LYS A 70 13.90 5.82 22.28
N VAL A 71 14.80 6.38 21.47
CA VAL A 71 14.45 6.88 20.14
C VAL A 71 14.11 5.71 19.21
N GLU A 72 14.89 4.64 19.21
CA GLU A 72 14.62 3.46 18.39
C GLU A 72 13.42 2.66 18.93
N GLU A 73 13.21 2.63 20.25
CA GLU A 73 12.02 2.02 20.86
C GLU A 73 10.75 2.72 20.36
N HIS A 74 10.70 4.05 20.47
CA HIS A 74 9.57 4.84 19.99
C HIS A 74 9.38 4.72 18.48
N ARG A 75 10.48 4.80 17.70
CA ARG A 75 10.43 4.69 16.24
C ARG A 75 9.88 3.35 15.78
N ARG A 76 10.21 2.25 16.46
CA ARG A 76 9.65 0.92 16.17
C ARG A 76 8.14 0.90 16.38
N GLU A 77 7.68 1.36 17.55
CA GLU A 77 6.26 1.38 17.91
C GLU A 77 5.44 2.25 16.96
N GLU A 78 5.96 3.44 16.65
CA GLU A 78 5.35 4.36 15.70
C GLU A 78 5.28 3.73 14.30
N ALA A 79 6.35 3.09 13.83
CA ALA A 79 6.37 2.45 12.52
C ALA A 79 5.36 1.29 12.42
N GLU A 80 5.25 0.43 13.43
CA GLU A 80 4.21 -0.61 13.47
C GLU A 80 2.80 -0.01 13.47
N ALA A 81 2.57 1.01 14.30
CA ALA A 81 1.27 1.67 14.40
C ALA A 81 0.90 2.40 13.10
N GLU A 82 1.85 3.07 12.46
CA GLU A 82 1.64 3.79 11.20
C GLU A 82 1.39 2.82 10.04
N ALA A 83 2.06 1.66 10.02
CA ALA A 83 1.76 0.62 9.04
C ALA A 83 0.31 0.13 9.19
N LEU A 84 -0.12 -0.18 10.41
CA LEU A 84 -1.49 -0.62 10.67
C LEU A 84 -2.52 0.46 10.36
N ARG A 85 -2.27 1.72 10.76
CA ARG A 85 -3.13 2.87 10.46
C ARG A 85 -3.21 3.15 8.97
N GLY A 86 -2.12 2.95 8.22
CA GLY A 86 -2.08 3.12 6.77
C GLY A 86 -2.91 2.07 6.00
N ILE A 87 -3.00 0.84 6.50
CA ILE A 87 -3.78 -0.22 5.83
C ILE A 87 -5.29 0.01 5.93
N GLU A 88 -5.78 0.52 7.07
CA GLU A 88 -7.22 0.66 7.33
C GLU A 88 -7.98 1.46 6.25
N PRO A 89 -7.58 2.67 5.84
CA PRO A 89 -8.27 3.40 4.78
C PRO A 89 -8.18 2.69 3.43
N MET A 90 -7.11 1.94 3.16
CA MET A 90 -6.96 1.18 1.92
C MET A 90 -7.95 0.00 1.87
N LEU A 91 -8.19 -0.68 3.00
CA LEU A 91 -9.20 -1.73 3.09
C LEU A 91 -10.61 -1.22 2.77
N VAL A 92 -10.92 0.01 3.15
CA VAL A 92 -12.21 0.65 2.85
C VAL A 92 -12.27 1.10 1.40
N ALA A 93 -11.23 1.77 0.90
CA ALA A 93 -11.18 2.34 -0.44
C ALA A 93 -11.18 1.28 -1.55
N TYR A 94 -10.58 0.11 -1.31
CA TYR A 94 -10.42 -0.97 -2.28
C TYR A 94 -11.19 -2.24 -1.91
N ARG A 95 -12.30 -2.09 -1.17
CA ARG A 95 -13.12 -3.23 -0.70
C ARG A 95 -13.68 -4.11 -1.81
N ASP A 96 -13.89 -3.54 -2.99
CA ASP A 96 -14.48 -4.23 -4.15
C ASP A 96 -13.39 -4.91 -5.01
N GLU A 97 -12.11 -4.65 -4.72
CA GLU A 97 -10.95 -5.25 -5.38
C GLU A 97 -10.46 -6.46 -4.60
N ALA A 98 -11.03 -7.64 -4.86
CA ALA A 98 -10.82 -8.85 -4.07
C ALA A 98 -9.33 -9.19 -3.83
N GLY A 99 -8.50 -9.05 -4.87
CA GLY A 99 -7.05 -9.32 -4.77
C GLY A 99 -6.32 -8.36 -3.83
N LEU A 100 -6.58 -7.06 -3.95
CA LEU A 100 -6.01 -6.04 -3.06
C LEU A 100 -6.52 -6.21 -1.63
N LEU A 101 -7.81 -6.48 -1.45
CA LEU A 101 -8.41 -6.68 -0.14
C LEU A 101 -7.75 -7.86 0.60
N ILE A 102 -7.53 -8.97 -0.09
CA ILE A 102 -6.85 -10.15 0.48
C ILE A 102 -5.41 -9.81 0.86
N ALA A 103 -4.64 -9.20 -0.05
CA ALA A 103 -3.25 -8.84 0.21
C ALA A 103 -3.10 -7.88 1.40
N LEU A 104 -3.95 -6.85 1.47
CA LEU A 104 -3.98 -5.88 2.58
C LEU A 104 -4.36 -6.53 3.92
N ARG A 105 -5.33 -7.45 3.94
CA ARG A 105 -5.71 -8.19 5.15
C ARG A 105 -4.60 -9.10 5.64
N ASN A 106 -3.97 -9.85 4.75
CA ASN A 106 -2.85 -10.72 5.07
C ASN A 106 -1.68 -9.92 5.65
N LEU A 107 -1.37 -8.77 5.05
CA LEU A 107 -0.32 -7.88 5.55
C LEU A 107 -0.70 -7.28 6.92
N LYS A 108 -1.95 -6.86 7.13
CA LYS A 108 -2.44 -6.35 8.42
C LYS A 108 -2.33 -7.40 9.52
N GLU A 109 -2.76 -8.63 9.25
CA GLU A 109 -2.68 -9.73 10.21
C GLU A 109 -1.23 -10.05 10.55
N PHE A 110 -0.36 -10.16 9.53
CA PHE A 110 1.06 -10.41 9.73
C PHE A 110 1.76 -9.33 10.57
N ILE A 111 1.46 -8.05 10.34
CA ILE A 111 2.05 -6.95 11.13
C ILE A 111 1.51 -7.01 12.56
N GLY A 112 0.18 -6.98 12.72
CA GLY A 112 -0.45 -6.82 14.03
C GLY A 112 -0.33 -8.04 14.93
N ARG A 113 -0.24 -9.24 14.36
CA ARG A 113 -0.16 -10.50 15.10
C ARG A 113 1.26 -11.03 15.14
N ASP A 114 1.84 -11.35 13.99
CA ASP A 114 3.10 -12.12 13.95
C ASP A 114 4.30 -11.24 14.27
N THR A 115 4.42 -10.10 13.58
CA THR A 115 5.54 -9.18 13.72
C THR A 115 5.52 -8.52 15.10
N SER A 116 4.40 -7.94 15.51
CA SER A 116 4.28 -7.31 16.84
C SER A 116 4.48 -8.30 17.98
N ALA A 117 4.00 -9.55 17.88
CA ALA A 117 4.25 -10.55 18.92
C ALA A 117 5.74 -10.93 18.99
N PHE A 118 6.38 -11.16 17.83
CA PHE A 118 7.81 -11.47 17.77
C PHE A 118 8.66 -10.33 18.33
N HIS A 119 8.41 -9.09 17.92
CA HIS A 119 9.13 -7.91 18.42
C HIS A 119 8.99 -7.78 19.95
N LYS A 120 7.78 -7.96 20.48
CA LYS A 120 7.54 -7.97 21.94
C LYS A 120 8.33 -9.08 22.64
N SER A 121 8.33 -10.30 22.11
CA SER A 121 9.09 -11.41 22.70
C SER A 121 10.60 -11.13 22.71
N VAL A 122 11.15 -10.58 21.63
CA VAL A 122 12.57 -10.19 21.56
C VAL A 122 12.90 -9.11 22.58
N LEU A 123 12.07 -8.08 22.72
CA LEU A 123 12.30 -7.01 23.71
C LEU A 123 12.16 -7.50 25.16
N GLN A 124 11.21 -8.41 25.42
CA GLN A 124 11.07 -9.04 26.74
C GLN A 124 12.29 -9.88 27.10
N ALA A 125 12.85 -10.63 26.14
CA ALA A 125 14.11 -11.35 26.33
C ALA A 125 15.27 -10.36 26.53
N LEU A 126 15.32 -9.28 25.75
CA LEU A 126 16.40 -8.28 25.81
C LEU A 126 16.49 -7.60 27.17
N ALA A 127 15.35 -7.37 27.83
CA ALA A 127 15.30 -6.81 29.17
C ALA A 127 15.83 -7.75 30.26
N ARG A 128 15.92 -9.06 29.99
CA ARG A 128 16.36 -10.09 30.93
C ARG A 128 17.78 -10.55 30.65
N ASP A 129 18.02 -10.96 29.40
CA ASP A 129 19.29 -11.47 28.90
C ASP A 129 19.47 -11.09 27.43
N PRO A 130 20.41 -10.16 27.11
CA PRO A 130 20.71 -9.77 25.74
C PRO A 130 21.16 -10.93 24.84
N ALA A 131 21.83 -11.95 25.40
CA ALA A 131 22.27 -13.12 24.63
C ALA A 131 21.09 -14.00 24.22
N GLU A 132 20.11 -14.20 25.12
CA GLU A 132 18.86 -14.89 24.83
C GLU A 132 18.07 -14.19 23.72
N ALA A 133 17.93 -12.85 23.83
CA ALA A 133 17.24 -12.04 22.83
C ALA A 133 17.84 -12.17 21.43
N LEU A 134 19.18 -12.19 21.35
CA LEU A 134 19.90 -12.35 20.10
C LEU A 134 19.68 -13.75 19.50
N GLN A 135 19.66 -14.80 20.33
CA GLN A 135 19.35 -16.16 19.87
C GLN A 135 17.91 -16.26 19.36
N LEU A 136 16.95 -15.74 20.11
CA LEU A 136 15.55 -15.70 19.72
C LEU A 136 15.35 -14.96 18.40
N HIS A 137 16.01 -13.81 18.24
CA HIS A 137 15.98 -13.06 16.99
C HIS A 137 16.57 -13.87 15.84
N ARG A 138 17.77 -14.45 16.00
CA ARG A 138 18.41 -15.26 14.95
C ARG A 138 17.58 -16.47 14.52
N ALA A 139 16.89 -17.10 15.46
CA ALA A 139 16.11 -18.30 15.19
C ALA A 139 14.91 -18.05 14.28
N ARG A 140 14.23 -16.90 14.41
CA ARG A 140 12.96 -16.61 13.71
C ARG A 140 13.02 -15.46 12.71
N ALA A 141 14.02 -14.59 12.78
CA ALA A 141 14.08 -13.40 11.93
C ALA A 141 14.09 -13.75 10.43
N ALA A 142 14.80 -14.80 10.02
CA ALA A 142 14.87 -15.19 8.61
C ALA A 142 13.50 -15.63 8.06
N GLU A 143 12.75 -16.43 8.83
CA GLU A 143 11.41 -16.88 8.48
C GLU A 143 10.44 -15.70 8.35
N LEU A 144 10.43 -14.80 9.34
CA LEU A 144 9.60 -13.60 9.34
C LEU A 144 9.97 -12.63 8.20
N GLN A 145 11.26 -12.49 7.88
CA GLN A 145 11.72 -11.69 6.75
C GLN A 145 11.22 -12.26 5.42
N LEU A 146 11.32 -13.57 5.22
CA LEU A 146 10.79 -14.23 4.03
C LEU A 146 9.28 -14.03 3.90
N ARG A 147 8.53 -14.22 4.99
CA ARG A 147 7.08 -14.04 5.00
C ARG A 147 6.68 -12.59 4.72
N ARG A 148 7.37 -11.63 5.33
CA ARG A 148 7.19 -10.20 5.05
C ARG A 148 7.41 -9.91 3.57
N ASP A 149 8.53 -10.38 3.01
CA ASP A 149 8.90 -10.08 1.63
C ASP A 149 7.95 -10.73 0.63
N GLU A 150 7.41 -11.91 0.95
CA GLU A 150 6.32 -12.55 0.20
C GLU A 150 5.05 -11.69 0.21
N LEU A 151 4.59 -11.26 1.38
CA LEU A 151 3.36 -10.45 1.52
C LEU A 151 3.48 -9.08 0.86
N LEU A 152 4.64 -8.42 0.99
CA LEU A 152 4.90 -7.16 0.32
C LEU A 152 4.94 -7.34 -1.20
N ARG A 153 5.51 -8.46 -1.69
CA ARG A 153 5.52 -8.78 -3.12
C ARG A 153 4.12 -9.07 -3.65
N ASP A 154 3.30 -9.81 -2.91
CA ASP A 154 1.90 -10.04 -3.28
C ASP A 154 1.15 -8.71 -3.35
N LEU A 155 1.25 -7.86 -2.32
CA LEU A 155 0.65 -6.53 -2.34
C LEU A 155 1.10 -5.71 -3.55
N SER A 156 2.40 -5.58 -3.81
CA SER A 156 2.91 -4.88 -4.99
C SER A 156 2.35 -5.48 -6.29
N GLY A 157 2.30 -6.80 -6.41
CA GLY A 157 1.73 -7.45 -7.59
C GLY A 157 0.22 -7.27 -7.76
N GLN A 158 -0.54 -7.02 -6.70
CA GLN A 158 -1.95 -6.62 -6.80
C GLN A 158 -2.09 -5.13 -7.18
N ILE A 159 -1.21 -4.27 -6.65
CA ILE A 159 -1.18 -2.84 -7.00
C ILE A 159 -0.86 -2.66 -8.49
N ASP A 160 0.14 -3.37 -9.00
CA ASP A 160 0.54 -3.32 -10.42
C ASP A 160 -0.55 -3.84 -11.37
N ARG A 161 -1.43 -4.72 -10.90
CA ARG A 161 -2.58 -5.22 -11.68
C ARG A 161 -3.77 -4.28 -11.65
N PHE A 162 -3.85 -3.42 -10.64
CA PHE A 162 -4.88 -2.41 -10.50
C PHE A 162 -4.54 -1.13 -11.27
N ALA A 163 -3.25 -0.80 -11.36
CA ALA A 163 -2.70 0.30 -12.14
C ALA A 163 -2.92 0.13 -13.64
#